data_AF-A0A931XYM9-F1
#
_entry.id   AF-A0A931XYM9-F1
#
_cell.length_a   1.000
_cell.length_b   1.000
_cell.length_c   1.000
_cell.angle_alpha   90.00
_cell.angle_beta   90.00
_cell.angle_gamma   90.00
#
_symmetry.space_group_name_H-M   'P 1'
#
loop_
_entity.id
_entity.type
_entity.pdbx_description
1 polymer ?
#
loop_
_entity_poly.entity_id
_entity_poly.type
_entity_poly.pdbx_seq_one_letter_code
_entity_poly.pdbx_strand_id
1 'polypeptide(L)'
;MRLHRRKERRRFGLNKEHTWPQSLGAGSEPARSDLYNLFPTRSDVNSSRGNSPFGVVVRVDRLWDDASGSKVGGDADGLRVFEPRLVHKGNVARAMFYFSIVYSLAIDSKQEVSLRSWHRLDPVDEAELARADKIAAKYQKNRNPFIDIPAFVDRISDF
;
A
#
# COMPACT_ATOMS: atom_id res chain seq x y z
N MET A 1 34.69 -9.54 -32.52
CA MET A 1 33.50 -8.69 -32.36
C MET A 1 32.77 -9.03 -31.06
N ARG A 2 33.09 -8.36 -29.94
CA ARG A 2 32.37 -8.50 -28.66
C ARG A 2 31.36 -7.36 -28.54
N LEU A 3 30.09 -7.63 -28.84
CA LEU A 3 28.99 -6.71 -28.58
C LEU A 3 28.72 -6.66 -27.07
N HIS A 4 29.18 -5.61 -26.40
CA HIS A 4 28.73 -5.25 -25.06
C HIS A 4 27.28 -4.75 -25.16
N ARG A 5 26.32 -5.60 -24.80
CA ARG A 5 24.92 -5.20 -24.61
C ARG A 5 24.86 -4.32 -23.36
N ARG A 6 24.92 -2.99 -23.54
CA ARG A 6 24.60 -2.00 -22.50
C ARG A 6 23.18 -2.33 -21.98
N LYS A 7 23.06 -2.72 -20.71
CA LYS A 7 21.76 -2.71 -20.01
C LYS A 7 21.28 -1.26 -20.01
N GLU A 8 20.31 -0.93 -20.86
CA GLU A 8 19.61 0.35 -20.79
C GLU A 8 19.05 0.52 -19.38
N ARG A 9 19.52 1.54 -18.65
CA ARG A 9 18.88 1.99 -17.41
C ARG A 9 17.53 2.58 -17.81
N ARG A 10 16.48 1.75 -17.81
CA ARG A 10 15.10 2.21 -17.95
C ARG A 10 14.88 3.29 -16.87
N ARG A 11 14.71 4.55 -17.29
CA ARG A 11 14.43 5.65 -16.37
C ARG A 11 12.97 5.50 -15.92
N PHE A 12 12.77 4.78 -14.82
CA PHE A 12 11.44 4.64 -14.23
C PHE A 12 11.02 5.99 -13.65
N GLY A 13 9.86 6.51 -14.07
CA GLY A 13 9.32 7.75 -13.54
C GLY A 13 8.82 7.58 -12.11
N LEU A 14 8.80 8.66 -11.33
CA LEU A 14 8.11 8.69 -10.04
C LEU A 14 6.63 9.01 -10.27
N ASN A 15 5.76 8.35 -9.52
CA ASN A 15 4.33 8.63 -9.45
C ASN A 15 3.88 8.65 -7.99
N LYS A 16 2.63 9.01 -7.76
CA LYS A 16 1.96 8.98 -6.46
C LYS A 16 0.96 7.83 -6.45
N GLU A 17 1.14 6.91 -5.52
CA GLU A 17 0.20 5.82 -5.26
C GLU A 17 -0.94 6.34 -4.41
N HIS A 18 -2.16 5.94 -4.78
CA HIS A 18 -3.35 6.01 -3.92
C HIS A 18 -3.58 4.62 -3.36
N THR A 19 -3.14 4.36 -2.13
CA THR A 19 -3.20 3.02 -1.52
C THR A 19 -4.62 2.45 -1.57
N TRP A 20 -5.61 3.24 -1.18
CA TRP A 20 -7.00 3.07 -1.55
C TRP A 20 -7.26 3.67 -2.94
N PRO A 21 -7.65 2.89 -3.96
CA PRO A 21 -7.82 3.38 -5.33
C PRO A 21 -8.89 4.47 -5.46
N GLN A 22 -8.61 5.50 -6.25
CA GLN A 22 -9.59 6.56 -6.56
C GLN A 22 -10.89 6.02 -7.16
N SER A 23 -10.82 4.95 -7.97
CA SER A 23 -11.99 4.32 -8.58
C SER A 23 -12.89 3.58 -7.60
N LEU A 24 -12.45 3.36 -6.36
CA LEU A 24 -13.20 2.65 -5.31
C LEU A 24 -13.72 3.62 -4.24
N GLY A 25 -14.27 4.77 -4.66
CA GLY A 25 -14.88 5.75 -3.75
C GLY A 25 -13.93 6.85 -3.22
N ALA A 26 -12.65 6.84 -3.62
CA ALA A 26 -11.65 7.84 -3.19
C ALA A 26 -11.36 8.94 -4.24
N GLY A 27 -12.24 9.12 -5.23
CA GLY A 27 -12.02 10.04 -6.37
C GLY A 27 -12.27 11.52 -6.06
N SER A 28 -12.94 11.83 -4.95
CA SER A 28 -13.34 13.18 -4.56
C SER A 28 -12.57 13.67 -3.35
N GLU A 29 -12.51 14.99 -3.16
CA GLU A 29 -11.95 15.57 -1.95
C GLU A 29 -12.88 15.37 -0.73
N PRO A 30 -12.34 15.16 0.49
CA PRO A 30 -10.92 15.19 0.84
C PRO A 30 -10.18 13.85 0.62
N ALA A 31 -10.90 12.78 0.28
CA ALA A 31 -10.36 11.41 0.17
C ALA A 31 -9.23 11.27 -0.85
N ARG A 32 -9.32 12.01 -1.97
CA ARG A 32 -8.32 12.01 -3.04
C ARG A 32 -6.97 12.60 -2.60
N SER A 33 -6.97 13.55 -1.68
CA SER A 33 -5.76 14.28 -1.25
C SER A 33 -5.27 13.91 0.16
N ASP A 34 -5.94 12.99 0.86
CA ASP A 34 -5.50 12.54 2.19
C ASP A 34 -4.10 11.92 2.11
N LEU A 35 -3.11 12.57 2.72
CA LEU A 35 -1.72 12.14 2.69
C LEU A 35 -1.53 10.81 3.39
N TYR A 36 -2.36 10.37 4.33
CA TYR A 36 -2.24 9.00 4.87
C TYR A 36 -2.54 7.92 3.82
N ASN A 37 -3.16 8.29 2.69
CA ASN A 37 -3.41 7.42 1.54
C ASN A 37 -2.40 7.59 0.38
N LEU A 38 -1.48 8.55 0.46
CA LEU A 38 -0.59 8.93 -0.64
C LEU A 38 0.87 8.55 -0.38
N PHE A 39 1.43 7.73 -1.28
CA PHE A 39 2.82 7.28 -1.18
C PHE A 39 3.61 7.51 -2.47
N PRO A 40 4.90 7.90 -2.41
CA PRO A 40 5.73 7.94 -3.60
C PRO A 40 5.99 6.52 -4.10
N THR A 41 5.85 6.30 -5.40
CA THR A 41 5.99 4.98 -6.03
C THR A 41 6.64 5.11 -7.40
N ARG A 42 7.13 4.00 -7.93
CA ARG A 42 7.58 3.95 -9.33
C ARG A 42 6.36 3.86 -10.24
N SER A 43 6.39 4.58 -11.36
CA SER A 43 5.25 4.65 -12.29
C SER A 43 4.86 3.30 -12.88
N ASP A 44 5.84 2.41 -13.12
CA ASP A 44 5.60 1.06 -13.65
C ASP A 44 4.95 0.13 -12.62
N VAL A 45 5.34 0.26 -11.34
CA VAL A 45 4.73 -0.48 -10.22
C VAL A 45 3.29 -0.02 -10.02
N ASN A 46 3.06 1.30 -9.92
CA ASN A 46 1.73 1.90 -9.79
C ASN A 46 0.79 1.47 -10.92
N SER A 47 1.24 1.66 -12.17
CA SER A 47 0.45 1.29 -13.34
C SER A 47 0.11 -0.21 -13.38
N SER A 48 0.99 -1.08 -12.86
CA SER A 48 0.73 -2.51 -12.84
C SER A 48 -0.17 -2.94 -11.68
N ARG A 49 -0.19 -2.18 -10.58
CA ARG A 49 -1.12 -2.38 -9.47
C ARG A 49 -2.54 -1.97 -9.88
N GLY A 50 -2.68 -0.79 -10.49
CA GLY A 50 -3.98 -0.27 -10.93
C GLY A 50 -4.96 -0.14 -9.75
N ASN A 51 -6.04 -0.90 -9.77
CA ASN A 51 -6.99 -1.04 -8.67
C ASN A 51 -7.03 -2.46 -8.08
N SER A 52 -6.03 -3.30 -8.37
CA SER A 52 -6.00 -4.68 -7.87
C SER A 52 -6.04 -4.66 -6.34
N PRO A 53 -6.86 -5.53 -5.71
CA PRO A 53 -6.87 -5.66 -4.27
C PRO A 53 -5.51 -6.12 -3.77
N PHE A 54 -5.21 -5.77 -2.53
CA PHE A 54 -4.01 -6.26 -1.87
C PHE A 54 -4.20 -7.72 -1.44
N GLY A 55 -3.18 -8.54 -1.64
CA GLY A 55 -3.21 -9.94 -1.24
C GLY A 55 -1.85 -10.60 -1.43
N VAL A 56 -1.72 -11.84 -0.96
CA VAL A 56 -0.51 -12.65 -1.17
C VAL A 56 -0.51 -13.20 -2.58
N VAL A 57 0.56 -12.92 -3.33
CA VAL A 57 0.73 -13.43 -4.71
C VAL A 57 1.37 -14.81 -4.64
N VAL A 58 0.62 -15.84 -5.07
CA VAL A 58 1.14 -17.22 -5.14
C VAL A 58 1.58 -17.59 -6.56
N ARG A 59 0.96 -17.00 -7.58
CA ARG A 59 1.37 -17.12 -8.99
C ARG A 59 1.85 -15.75 -9.48
N VAL A 60 3.16 -15.60 -9.63
CA VAL A 60 3.80 -14.30 -9.93
C VAL A 60 3.74 -14.02 -11.44
N ASP A 61 3.02 -12.97 -11.83
CA ASP A 61 3.06 -12.45 -13.21
C ASP A 61 4.27 -11.51 -13.39
N ARG A 62 4.53 -10.68 -12.38
CA ARG A 62 5.66 -9.74 -12.37
C ARG A 62 6.16 -9.50 -10.96
N LEU A 63 7.49 -9.47 -10.86
CA LEU A 63 8.26 -9.16 -9.66
C LEU A 63 9.08 -7.89 -9.94
N TRP A 64 9.09 -6.97 -8.99
CA TRP A 64 10.00 -5.82 -9.01
C TRP A 64 11.08 -6.02 -7.96
N ASP A 65 12.29 -5.57 -8.28
CA ASP A 65 13.47 -5.70 -7.45
C ASP A 65 13.85 -7.18 -7.23
N ASP A 66 13.66 -7.73 -6.03
CA ASP A 66 14.02 -9.11 -5.67
C ASP A 66 12.90 -9.80 -4.86
N ALA A 67 13.23 -10.86 -4.12
CA ALA A 67 12.27 -11.60 -3.31
C ALA A 67 11.52 -10.74 -2.27
N SER A 68 12.10 -9.62 -1.84
CA SER A 68 11.53 -8.66 -0.90
C SER A 68 10.71 -7.54 -1.57
N GLY A 69 10.77 -7.46 -2.91
CA GLY A 69 10.10 -6.43 -3.67
C GLY A 69 8.61 -6.70 -3.89
N SER A 70 7.96 -5.76 -4.59
CA SER A 70 6.53 -5.86 -4.88
C SER A 70 6.25 -6.91 -5.94
N LYS A 71 5.02 -7.46 -5.93
CA LYS A 71 4.57 -8.51 -6.84
C LYS A 71 3.16 -8.21 -7.32
N VAL A 72 2.86 -8.60 -8.54
CA VAL A 72 1.48 -8.70 -9.03
C VAL A 72 1.29 -10.07 -9.65
N GLY A 73 0.10 -10.63 -9.48
CA GLY A 73 -0.24 -11.92 -10.03
C GLY A 73 -1.47 -12.53 -9.39
N GLY A 74 -1.64 -13.83 -9.52
CA GLY A 74 -2.77 -14.56 -8.95
C GLY A 74 -2.55 -14.90 -7.47
N ASP A 75 -3.59 -14.72 -6.66
CA ASP A 75 -3.67 -15.34 -5.34
C ASP A 75 -4.06 -16.83 -5.43
N ALA A 76 -4.25 -17.49 -4.28
CA ALA A 76 -4.59 -18.90 -4.20
C ALA A 76 -5.84 -19.28 -5.03
N ASP A 77 -6.82 -18.38 -5.13
CA ASP A 77 -8.11 -18.62 -5.77
C ASP A 77 -8.14 -18.17 -7.24
N GLY A 78 -7.08 -17.55 -7.75
CA GLY A 78 -7.07 -17.06 -9.13
C GLY A 78 -7.35 -15.57 -9.28
N LEU A 79 -7.66 -14.86 -8.20
CA LEU A 79 -7.89 -13.44 -8.26
C LEU A 79 -6.55 -12.72 -8.48
N ARG A 80 -6.55 -11.73 -9.38
CA ARG A 80 -5.39 -10.85 -9.56
C ARG A 80 -5.25 -9.94 -8.35
N VAL A 81 -4.14 -10.05 -7.63
CA VAL A 81 -3.81 -9.25 -6.46
C VAL A 81 -2.44 -8.59 -6.60
N PHE A 82 -2.22 -7.57 -5.77
CA PHE A 82 -0.93 -6.92 -5.62
C PHE A 82 -0.37 -7.17 -4.21
N GLU A 83 0.90 -7.59 -4.14
CA GLU A 83 1.64 -7.74 -2.89
C GLU A 83 2.71 -6.64 -2.82
N PRO A 84 2.66 -5.71 -1.85
CA PRO A 84 3.69 -4.68 -1.73
C PRO A 84 5.00 -5.27 -1.23
N ARG A 85 6.08 -4.50 -1.38
CA ARG A 85 7.40 -4.84 -0.84
C ARG A 85 7.32 -5.14 0.66
N LEU A 86 8.18 -6.04 1.13
CA LEU A 86 8.14 -6.56 2.50
C LEU A 86 8.14 -5.45 3.56
N VAL A 87 9.02 -4.47 3.41
CA VAL A 87 9.22 -3.31 4.31
C VAL A 87 8.17 -2.20 4.18
N HIS A 88 7.04 -2.49 3.53
CA HIS A 88 5.95 -1.52 3.36
C HIS A 88 4.57 -2.14 3.55
N LYS A 89 4.53 -3.42 3.92
CA LYS A 89 3.30 -4.19 4.09
C LYS A 89 2.46 -3.62 5.24
N GLY A 90 3.11 -3.22 6.32
CA GLY A 90 2.49 -2.63 7.49
C GLY A 90 1.94 -1.24 7.21
N ASN A 91 2.69 -0.39 6.51
CA ASN A 91 2.22 0.95 6.14
C ASN A 91 0.99 0.87 5.23
N VAL A 92 0.97 -0.05 4.27
CA VAL A 92 -0.21 -0.30 3.42
C VAL A 92 -1.40 -0.74 4.27
N ALA A 93 -1.20 -1.67 5.20
CA ALA A 93 -2.27 -2.12 6.09
C ALA A 93 -2.85 -0.98 6.93
N ARG A 94 -2.01 -0.20 7.62
CA ARG A 94 -2.46 0.92 8.46
C ARG A 94 -3.09 2.04 7.65
N ALA A 95 -2.64 2.28 6.42
CA ALA A 95 -3.27 3.23 5.51
C ALA A 95 -4.67 2.76 5.09
N MET A 96 -4.84 1.49 4.72
CA MET A 96 -6.13 0.91 4.36
C MET A 96 -7.12 0.94 5.53
N PHE A 97 -6.71 0.49 6.73
CA PHE A 97 -7.56 0.52 7.93
C PHE A 97 -8.02 1.93 8.29
N TYR A 98 -7.10 2.90 8.24
CA TYR A 98 -7.45 4.32 8.44
C TYR A 98 -8.48 4.80 7.43
N PHE A 99 -8.27 4.50 6.15
CA PHE A 99 -9.13 4.98 5.08
C PHE A 99 -10.53 4.37 5.17
N SER A 100 -10.61 3.08 5.52
CA SER A 100 -11.85 2.37 5.86
C SER A 100 -12.70 3.15 6.86
N ILE A 101 -12.11 3.46 8.02
CA ILE A 101 -12.82 4.07 9.13
C ILE A 101 -13.19 5.52 8.82
N VAL A 102 -12.25 6.29 8.27
CA VAL A 102 -12.49 7.73 8.02
C VAL A 102 -13.53 7.95 6.93
N TYR A 103 -13.56 7.10 5.90
CA TYR A 103 -14.45 7.26 4.75
C TYR A 103 -15.62 6.27 4.72
N SER A 104 -15.74 5.41 5.72
CA SER A 104 -16.80 4.38 5.82
C SER A 104 -16.88 3.50 4.57
N LEU A 105 -15.71 3.04 4.10
CA LEU A 105 -15.58 2.19 2.93
C LEU A 105 -15.11 0.80 3.39
N ALA A 106 -15.89 -0.23 3.11
CA ALA A 106 -15.58 -1.58 3.55
C ALA A 106 -14.36 -2.17 2.81
N ILE A 107 -13.52 -2.91 3.54
CA ILE A 107 -12.46 -3.75 2.99
C ILE A 107 -13.03 -5.14 2.76
N ASP A 108 -12.69 -5.74 1.61
CA ASP A 108 -13.04 -7.13 1.36
C ASP A 108 -12.40 -8.05 2.42
N SER A 109 -13.19 -8.97 2.98
CA SER A 109 -12.75 -9.85 4.08
C SER A 109 -11.46 -10.62 3.78
N LYS A 110 -11.22 -11.03 2.52
CA LYS A 110 -10.00 -11.76 2.13
C LYS A 110 -8.80 -10.82 2.08
N GLN A 111 -9.01 -9.60 1.59
CA GLN A 111 -7.99 -8.55 1.64
C GLN A 111 -7.66 -8.20 3.09
N GLU A 112 -8.66 -8.06 3.96
CA GLU A 112 -8.47 -7.73 5.38
C GLU A 112 -7.60 -8.75 6.12
N VAL A 113 -7.79 -10.06 5.87
CA VAL A 113 -6.93 -11.12 6.42
C VAL A 113 -5.46 -10.88 6.08
N SER A 114 -5.16 -10.51 4.83
CA SER A 114 -3.81 -10.20 4.39
C SER A 114 -3.27 -8.95 5.10
N LEU A 115 -4.08 -7.88 5.17
CA LEU A 115 -3.68 -6.62 5.81
C LEU A 115 -3.40 -6.79 7.31
N ARG A 116 -4.20 -7.59 8.04
CA ARG A 116 -3.97 -7.88 9.46
C ARG A 116 -2.68 -8.66 9.69
N SER A 117 -2.40 -9.64 8.83
CA SER A 117 -1.13 -10.37 8.85
C SER A 117 0.05 -9.43 8.61
N TRP A 118 -0.05 -8.57 7.60
CA TRP A 118 0.97 -7.60 7.24
C TRP A 118 1.22 -6.54 8.30
N HIS A 119 0.17 -6.06 8.96
CA HIS A 119 0.28 -5.16 10.10
C HIS A 119 1.16 -5.73 11.23
N ARG A 120 1.06 -7.04 11.49
CA ARG A 120 1.86 -7.72 12.52
C ARG A 120 3.28 -8.04 12.05
N LEU A 121 3.46 -8.38 10.78
CA LEU A 121 4.76 -8.72 10.21
C LEU A 121 5.66 -7.50 10.02
N ASP A 122 5.08 -6.33 9.82
CA ASP A 122 5.76 -5.06 9.57
C ASP A 122 5.24 -4.01 10.57
N PRO A 123 5.74 -4.02 11.81
CA PRO A 123 5.30 -3.10 12.86
C PRO A 123 5.60 -1.65 12.49
N VAL A 124 4.96 -0.70 13.19
CA VAL A 124 5.24 0.72 12.99
C VAL A 124 6.71 1.00 13.28
N ASP A 125 7.36 1.72 12.36
CA ASP A 125 8.75 2.14 12.48
C ASP A 125 8.88 3.65 12.68
N GLU A 126 10.10 4.10 12.95
CA GLU A 126 10.41 5.51 13.19
C GLU A 126 10.10 6.39 11.96
N ALA A 127 10.30 5.86 10.75
CA ALA A 127 10.04 6.59 9.52
C ALA A 127 8.55 6.87 9.33
N GLU A 128 7.70 5.90 9.66
CA GLU A 128 6.25 6.04 9.62
C GLU A 128 5.73 7.00 10.70
N LEU A 129 6.25 6.91 11.93
CA LEU A 129 5.95 7.87 13.01
C LEU A 129 6.34 9.30 12.62
N ALA A 130 7.58 9.50 12.15
CA ALA A 130 8.06 10.80 11.72
C ALA A 130 7.23 11.39 10.56
N ARG A 131 6.77 10.52 9.64
CA ARG A 131 5.86 10.93 8.57
C ARG A 131 4.50 11.35 9.12
N ALA A 132 3.92 10.58 10.04
CA ALA A 132 2.64 10.92 10.67
C ALA A 132 2.72 12.24 11.45
N ASP A 133 3.79 12.45 12.22
CA ASP A 133 4.05 13.70 12.93
C ASP A 133 4.14 14.89 11.99
N LYS A 134 4.84 14.73 10.86
CA LYS A 134 4.95 15.78 9.85
C LYS A 134 3.59 16.10 9.20
N ILE A 135 2.81 15.09 8.86
CA ILE A 135 1.46 15.25 8.29
C ILE A 135 0.56 16.01 9.26
N ALA A 136 0.50 15.56 10.52
CA ALA A 136 -0.33 16.15 11.55
C ALA A 136 0.12 17.58 11.91
N ALA A 137 1.41 17.81 12.11
CA ALA A 137 1.91 19.10 12.55
C ALA A 137 1.84 20.16 11.44
N LYS A 138 2.09 19.81 10.17
CA LYS A 138 2.30 20.80 9.10
C LYS A 138 1.22 20.85 8.04
N TYR A 139 0.51 19.76 7.75
CA TYR A 139 -0.31 19.65 6.53
C TYR A 139 -1.79 19.41 6.81
N GLN A 140 -2.19 18.24 7.30
CA GLN A 140 -3.62 17.86 7.41
C GLN A 140 -4.25 18.10 8.78
N LYS A 141 -3.44 18.26 9.84
CA LYS A 141 -3.93 18.47 11.21
C LYS A 141 -4.74 17.31 11.79
N ASN A 142 -4.61 16.09 11.22
CA ASN A 142 -5.18 14.86 11.75
C ASN A 142 -4.11 13.75 11.86
N ARG A 143 -4.46 12.67 12.58
CA ARG A 143 -3.58 11.50 12.79
C ARG A 143 -4.23 10.21 12.32
N ASN A 144 -3.39 9.27 11.88
CA ASN A 144 -3.80 7.90 11.67
C ASN A 144 -3.65 7.13 13.01
N PRO A 145 -4.77 6.75 13.67
CA PRO A 145 -4.71 6.13 14.99
C PRO A 145 -4.07 4.74 14.95
N PHE A 146 -3.99 4.07 13.80
CA PHE A 146 -3.34 2.77 13.66
C PHE A 146 -1.82 2.88 13.54
N ILE A 147 -1.29 4.08 13.27
CA ILE A 147 0.15 4.38 13.41
C ILE A 147 0.46 4.70 14.87
N ASP A 148 -0.36 5.53 15.52
CA ASP A 148 -0.11 5.96 16.90
C ASP A 148 -0.35 4.83 17.92
N ILE A 149 -1.40 4.03 17.70
CA ILE A 149 -1.82 2.94 18.59
C ILE A 149 -2.14 1.70 17.73
N PRO A 150 -1.11 0.95 17.28
CA PRO A 150 -1.28 -0.24 16.43
C PRO A 150 -2.29 -1.25 16.97
N ALA A 151 -2.36 -1.40 18.30
CA ALA A 151 -3.27 -2.32 18.99
C ALA A 151 -4.77 -2.03 18.73
N PHE A 152 -5.15 -0.87 18.19
CA PHE A 152 -6.53 -0.61 17.79
C PHE A 152 -7.01 -1.51 16.66
N VAL A 153 -6.10 -2.02 15.81
CA VAL A 153 -6.47 -2.97 14.76
C VAL A 153 -7.14 -4.21 15.36
N ASP A 154 -6.65 -4.72 16.49
CA ASP A 154 -7.21 -5.91 17.13
C ASP A 154 -8.52 -5.63 17.90
N ARG A 155 -8.91 -4.36 18.07
CA ARG A 155 -10.16 -3.96 18.74
C ARG A 155 -11.32 -3.68 17.79
N ILE A 156 -11.03 -3.60 16.50
CA ILE A 156 -12.03 -3.38 15.45
C ILE A 156 -12.21 -4.71 14.73
N SER A 157 -13.43 -5.20 14.64
CA SER A 157 -13.75 -6.48 14.02
C SER A 157 -14.11 -6.38 12.54
N ASP A 158 -14.49 -5.19 12.08
CA ASP A 158 -15.00 -4.93 10.73
C ASP A 158 -14.47 -3.58 10.24
N PHE A 159 -13.83 -3.58 9.07
CA PHE A 159 -13.18 -2.42 8.47
C PHE A 159 -13.83 -2.05 7.14
#